data_AF-A0A8C0XU16-F1
#
_entry.id   AF-A0A8C0XU16-F1
#
_cell.length_a   1.000
_cell.length_b   1.000
_cell.length_c   1.000
_cell.angle_alpha   90.00
_cell.angle_beta   90.00
_cell.angle_gamma   90.00
#
_symmetry.space_group_name_H-M   'P 1'
#
loop_
_entity.id
_entity.type
_entity.pdbx_description
1 polymer ?
#
loop_
_entity_poly.entity_id
_entity_poly.type
_entity_poly.pdbx_seq_one_letter_code
_entity_poly.pdbx_strand_id
1 'polypeptide(L)'
;MKLNISFPATGCQKLIEVNDECKCRTFCEMQIATEVAAYAMGKKWKGYVVRISGGNDKQGFPMKQGILTHGEVCLLLSKGHSCYRSRRTKDSRLL
;
A
#
# COMPACT_ATOMS: atom_id res chain seq x y z
N MET A 1 10.43 7.93 -2.06
CA MET A 1 9.54 6.75 -1.94
C MET A 1 9.59 5.90 -3.21
N LYS A 2 9.30 4.60 -3.08
CA LYS A 2 9.25 3.65 -4.20
C LYS A 2 7.79 3.30 -4.50
N LEU A 3 7.34 3.52 -5.74
CA LEU A 3 5.98 3.18 -6.18
C LEU A 3 6.02 1.98 -7.11
N ASN A 4 5.29 0.93 -6.77
CA ASN A 4 5.04 -0.21 -7.65
C ASN A 4 3.65 -0.05 -8.27
N ILE A 5 3.59 0.23 -9.57
CA ILE A 5 2.35 0.46 -10.30
C ILE A 5 2.08 -0.76 -11.16
N SER A 6 0.96 -1.43 -10.93
CA SER A 6 0.50 -2.57 -11.73
C SER A 6 -0.70 -2.18 -12.59
N PHE A 7 -0.79 -2.77 -13.79
CA PHE A 7 -1.95 -2.67 -14.66
C PHE A 7 -2.54 -4.06 -14.91
N PRO A 8 -3.61 -4.43 -14.18
CA PRO A 8 -4.15 -5.80 -14.22
C PRO A 8 -4.58 -6.28 -15.60
N ALA A 9 -5.08 -5.39 -16.45
CA ALA A 9 -5.60 -5.76 -17.77
C ALA A 9 -4.51 -6.31 -18.72
N THR A 10 -3.26 -5.87 -18.56
CA THR A 10 -2.12 -6.40 -19.35
C THR A 10 -1.16 -7.25 -18.51
N GLY A 11 -1.35 -7.30 -17.19
CA GLY A 11 -0.43 -7.96 -16.26
C GLY A 11 0.94 -7.27 -16.13
N CYS A 12 1.12 -6.07 -16.70
CA CYS A 12 2.38 -5.35 -16.62
C CYS A 12 2.52 -4.64 -15.27
N GLN A 13 3.75 -4.57 -14.76
CA GLN A 13 4.09 -3.75 -13.60
C GLN A 13 5.29 -2.87 -13.90
N LYS A 14 5.32 -1.69 -13.30
CA LYS A 14 6.42 -0.74 -13.41
C LYS A 14 6.76 -0.16 -12.05
N LEU A 15 8.04 -0.16 -11.76
CA LEU A 15 8.58 0.42 -10.55
C LEU A 15 9.11 1.82 -10.84
N ILE A 16 8.78 2.77 -9.97
CA ILE A 16 9.18 4.17 -10.10
C ILE A 16 9.74 4.65 -8.77
N GLU A 17 10.92 5.23 -8.84
CA GLU A 17 11.52 5.93 -7.71
C GLU A 17 11.13 7.40 -7.78
N VAL A 18 10.49 7.88 -6.71
CA VAL A 18 10.04 9.27 -6.57
C VAL A 18 10.77 9.89 -5.41
N ASN A 19 11.69 10.81 -5.73
CA ASN A 19 12.47 11.54 -4.73
C ASN A 19 11.84 12.89 -4.33
N ASP A 20 10.88 13.36 -5.12
CA ASP A 20 10.20 14.63 -4.90
C ASP A 20 9.03 14.45 -3.91
N GLU A 21 9.15 15.06 -2.74
CA GLU A 21 8.15 15.01 -1.67
C GLU A 21 6.81 15.64 -2.09
N CYS A 22 6.82 16.65 -2.96
CA CYS A 22 5.59 17.30 -3.42
C CYS A 22 4.70 16.32 -4.18
N LYS A 23 5.31 15.46 -5.01
CA LYS A 23 4.58 14.40 -5.75
C LYS A 23 4.04 13.33 -4.82
N CYS A 24 4.82 13.00 -3.79
CA CYS A 24 4.51 11.98 -2.80
C CYS A 24 3.34 12.39 -1.89
N ARG A 25 3.20 13.68 -1.59
CA ARG A 25 2.18 14.23 -0.68
C ARG A 25 0.75 13.84 -1.05
N THR A 26 0.47 13.70 -2.34
CA THR A 26 -0.85 13.27 -2.85
C THR A 26 -1.30 11.91 -2.29
N PHE A 27 -0.36 11.06 -1.88
CA PHE A 27 -0.64 9.73 -1.35
C PHE A 27 -0.65 9.63 0.18
N CYS A 28 -0.04 10.58 0.91
CA CYS A 28 0.25 10.43 2.35
C CYS A 28 -0.99 10.40 3.25
N GLU A 29 -2.10 11.02 2.84
CA GLU A 29 -3.33 11.12 3.64
C GLU A 29 -4.47 10.22 3.11
N MET A 30 -4.16 9.38 2.12
CA MET A 30 -5.14 8.54 1.45
C MET A 30 -5.17 7.14 2.08
N GLN A 31 -6.36 6.57 2.17
CA GLN A 31 -6.55 5.21 2.67
C GLN A 31 -6.25 4.17 1.57
N ILE A 32 -6.04 2.93 2.00
CA ILE A 32 -5.99 1.79 1.06
C ILE A 32 -7.34 1.67 0.37
N ALA A 33 -7.31 1.30 -0.90
CA ALA A 33 -8.43 1.20 -1.83
C ALA A 33 -9.01 2.55 -2.30
N THR A 34 -8.48 3.68 -1.84
CA THR A 34 -8.86 4.99 -2.38
C THR A 34 -8.33 5.18 -3.80
N GLU A 35 -9.16 5.77 -4.66
CA GLU A 35 -8.80 6.20 -6.01
C GLU A 35 -8.22 7.62 -5.97
N VAL A 36 -7.06 7.80 -6.59
CA VAL A 36 -6.29 9.04 -6.59
C VAL A 36 -5.91 9.39 -8.02
N ALA A 37 -6.11 10.64 -8.39
CA ALA A 37 -5.65 11.14 -9.68
C ALA A 37 -4.12 11.25 -9.71
N ALA A 38 -3.48 10.64 -10.71
CA ALA A 38 -2.03 10.53 -10.78
C ALA A 38 -1.32 11.76 -11.40
N TYR A 39 -2.04 12.87 -11.64
CA TYR A 39 -1.51 14.05 -12.33
C TYR A 39 -0.27 14.65 -11.65
N ALA A 40 -0.20 14.56 -10.31
CA ALA A 40 0.92 15.06 -9.52
C ALA A 40 2.23 14.31 -9.77
N MET A 41 2.19 13.07 -10.27
CA MET A 41 3.41 12.29 -10.57
C MET A 41 4.14 12.78 -11.83
N GLY A 42 3.51 13.63 -12.64
CA GLY A 42 4.10 14.29 -13.80
C GLY A 42 3.27 14.12 -15.08
N LYS A 43 3.71 14.77 -16.16
CA LYS A 43 2.95 14.87 -17.43
C LYS A 43 2.55 13.51 -18.03
N LYS A 44 3.36 12.47 -17.84
CA LYS A 44 3.09 11.10 -18.32
C LYS A 44 1.87 10.44 -17.66
N TRP A 45 1.54 10.89 -16.45
CA TRP A 45 0.46 10.36 -15.62
C TRP A 45 -0.80 11.23 -15.65
N LYS A 46 -0.82 12.26 -16.50
CA LYS A 46 -2.00 13.11 -16.68
C LYS A 46 -3.16 12.28 -17.24
N GLY A 47 -4.31 12.33 -16.58
CA GLY A 47 -5.52 11.59 -16.97
C GLY A 47 -5.59 10.16 -16.42
N TYR A 48 -4.55 9.67 -15.74
CA TYR A 48 -4.61 8.38 -15.07
C TYR A 48 -5.21 8.52 -13.67
N VAL A 49 -6.07 7.56 -13.33
CA VAL A 49 -6.56 7.33 -11.97
C VAL A 49 -5.92 6.04 -11.48
N VAL A 50 -5.34 6.09 -10.29
CA VAL A 50 -4.69 4.94 -9.66
C VAL A 50 -5.41 4.63 -8.36
N ARG A 51 -5.56 3.34 -8.06
CA ARG A 51 -6.08 2.87 -6.78
C ARG A 51 -4.93 2.41 -5.90
N ILE A 52 -4.88 2.89 -4.66
CA ILE A 52 -3.86 2.45 -3.70
C ILE A 52 -4.19 1.03 -3.26
N SER A 53 -3.42 0.03 -3.69
CA SER A 53 -3.66 -1.37 -3.33
C SER A 53 -3.02 -1.78 -2.00
N GLY A 54 -2.09 -0.99 -1.47
CA GLY A 54 -1.35 -1.26 -0.25
C GLY A 54 0.03 -0.59 -0.28
N GLY A 55 0.88 -0.96 0.67
CA GLY A 55 2.22 -0.44 0.82
C GLY A 55 2.96 -1.12 1.97
N ASN A 56 4.25 -0.84 2.08
CA ASN A 56 5.09 -1.29 3.19
C ASN A 56 5.72 -0.07 3.85
N ASP A 57 5.86 -0.11 5.17
CA ASP A 57 6.66 0.85 5.91
C ASP A 57 8.17 0.60 5.68
N LYS A 58 9.01 1.53 6.11
CA LYS A 58 10.47 1.44 6.10
C LYS A 58 11.00 0.22 6.86
N GLN A 59 10.31 -0.22 7.92
CA GLN A 59 10.63 -1.42 8.69
C GLN A 59 10.14 -2.72 8.00
N GLY A 60 9.41 -2.60 6.90
CA GLY A 60 8.87 -3.74 6.15
C GLY A 60 7.47 -4.20 6.58
N PHE A 61 6.84 -3.52 7.55
CA PHE A 61 5.47 -3.85 7.94
C PHE A 61 4.49 -3.51 6.81
N PRO A 62 3.65 -4.46 6.39
CA PRO A 62 2.65 -4.23 5.36
C PRO A 62 1.45 -3.46 5.91
N MET A 63 0.90 -2.54 5.12
CA MET A 63 -0.37 -1.89 5.43
C MET A 63 -1.53 -2.91 5.42
N LYS A 64 -2.51 -2.72 6.30
CA LYS A 64 -3.70 -3.58 6.40
C LYS A 64 -4.98 -2.77 6.28
N GLN A 65 -5.87 -3.18 5.38
CA GLN A 65 -7.18 -2.56 5.23
C GLN A 65 -8.01 -2.72 6.52
N GLY A 66 -8.70 -1.65 6.92
CA GLY A 66 -9.52 -1.60 8.13
C GLY A 66 -8.79 -1.06 9.37
N ILE A 67 -7.47 -0.83 9.31
CA ILE A 67 -6.73 -0.10 10.33
C ILE A 67 -6.72 1.38 9.93
N LEU A 68 -7.35 2.24 10.75
CA LEU A 68 -7.54 3.67 10.47
C LEU A 68 -6.47 4.56 11.12
N THR A 69 -5.32 4.00 11.47
CA THR A 69 -4.18 4.71 12.03
C THR A 69 -3.07 4.86 10.99
N HIS A 70 -2.39 6.01 10.99
CA HIS A 70 -1.24 6.24 10.10
C HIS A 70 0.04 5.53 10.56
N GLY A 71 0.13 5.15 11.84
CA GLY A 71 1.29 4.46 12.42
C GLY A 71 1.14 2.95 12.50
N GLU A 72 2.24 2.30 12.89
CA GLU A 72 2.30 0.88 13.19
C GLU A 72 1.49 0.56 14.45
N VAL A 73 0.74 -0.54 14.42
CA VAL A 73 -0.06 -1.05 15.55
C VAL A 73 0.13 -2.55 15.69
N CYS A 74 0.21 -3.02 16.93
CA CYS A 74 0.29 -4.45 17.22
C CYS A 74 -1.12 -5.03 17.37
N LEU A 75 -1.45 -6.05 16.57
CA LEU A 75 -2.74 -6.73 16.61
C LEU A 75 -2.57 -8.23 16.80
N LEU A 76 -3.52 -8.86 17.49
CA LEU A 76 -3.58 -10.31 17.59
C LEU A 76 -4.19 -10.86 16.29
N LEU A 77 -3.36 -11.46 15.44
CA LEU A 77 -3.79 -12.04 14.17
C LEU A 77 -3.98 -13.55 14.30
N SER A 78 -5.12 -14.03 13.82
CA SER A 78 -5.48 -15.45 13.69
C SER A 78 -5.38 -15.94 12.23
N LYS A 79 -5.49 -17.26 12.03
CA LYS A 79 -5.52 -17.86 10.68
C LYS A 79 -6.60 -17.20 9.80
N GLY A 80 -6.22 -16.80 8.58
CA GLY A 80 -7.12 -16.16 7.60
C GLY A 80 -6.98 -14.64 7.53
N HIS A 81 -6.33 -14.01 8.50
CA HIS A 81 -6.00 -12.60 8.39
C HIS A 81 -4.84 -12.36 7.41
N SER A 82 -4.95 -11.30 6.59
CA SER A 82 -3.81 -10.79 5.81
C SER A 82 -2.62 -10.45 6.70
N CYS A 83 -1.41 -10.54 6.14
CA CYS A 83 -0.13 -10.26 6.82
C CYS A 83 0.28 -11.29 7.90
N TYR A 84 -0.47 -12.38 8.06
CA TYR A 84 -0.13 -13.48 8.96
C TYR A 84 -0.20 -14.85 8.28
N ARG A 85 0.82 -15.69 8.53
CA ARG A 85 0.85 -17.09 8.10
C ARG A 85 0.92 -17.99 9.34
N SER A 86 -0.20 -18.65 9.63
CA SER A 86 -0.36 -19.63 10.72
C SER A 86 0.68 -20.76 10.62
N ARG A 87 1.41 -21.04 11.69
CA ARG A 87 2.37 -22.18 11.72
C ARG A 87 1.76 -23.44 12.31
N ARG A 88 0.76 -23.30 13.20
CA ARG A 88 0.02 -24.41 13.83
C ARG A 88 -1.48 -24.22 13.68
N THR A 89 -2.25 -25.27 13.97
CA THR A 89 -3.72 -25.18 14.06
C THR A 89 -4.09 -24.37 15.31
N LYS A 90 -5.04 -23.42 15.20
CA LYS A 90 -5.42 -22.46 16.26
C LYS A 90 -4.28 -21.55 16.73
N ASP A 91 -3.33 -21.27 15.86
CA ASP A 91 -2.24 -20.32 16.12
C ASP A 91 -2.76 -18.88 15.96
N SER A 92 -2.46 -18.04 16.96
CA SER A 92 -2.74 -16.61 16.96
C SER A 92 -1.51 -15.88 17.50
N ARG A 93 -1.05 -14.85 16.80
CA ARG A 93 0.18 -14.14 17.16
C ARG A 93 -0.03 -12.63 17.15
N LEU A 94 0.54 -11.95 18.14
CA LEU A 94 0.68 -10.49 18.14
C LEU A 94 1.75 -10.12 17.11
N LEU A 95 1.34 -9.37 16.08
CA LEU A 95 2.18 -8.85 15.01
C LEU A 95 1.89 -7.38 14.76
#